data_AF-A0A1F3EEZ3-F1
#
_entry.id   AF-A0A1F3EEZ3-F1
#
_cell.length_a   1.000
_cell.length_b   1.000
_cell.length_c   1.000
_cell.angle_alpha   90.00
_cell.angle_beta   90.00
_cell.angle_gamma   90.00
#
_symmetry.space_group_name_H-M   'P 1'
#
loop_
_entity.id
_entity.type
_entity.pdbx_description
1 polymer ?
#
loop_
_entity_poly.entity_id
_entity_poly.type
_entity_poly.pdbx_seq_one_letter_code
_entity_poly.pdbx_strand_id
1 'polypeptide(L)'
;MNKIFKLPKPLKAYEQSGFIVQQRARFVYYLCVAALLTTLFVLLKTSYNHLTSDIYGQLYFPVLTPIIAGFLGYFFCLILLIRGYYNLSANLILVIAISIVWFALIGSEDKSVSRVDAVAYVFVVLSMVPLLIKKGKYLPFLYSLVSIGFFLFFVLSNQDDIGIYGKNLIDYIIDTSLSFILIGFIGYNIFSINKAALDRAEEDIKERKEAESAFAKSEKNTGKWQACCLKQFMKQI
;
A
#
# COMPACT_ATOMS: atom_id res chain seq x y z
N MET A 1 12.17 -24.26 14.60
CA MET A 1 13.14 -23.17 14.87
C MET A 1 12.48 -21.83 14.57
N ASN A 2 11.87 -21.19 15.58
CA ASN A 2 11.11 -19.93 15.42
C ASN A 2 12.06 -18.73 15.32
N LYS A 3 12.37 -18.26 14.09
CA LYS A 3 12.77 -16.86 13.91
C LYS A 3 11.53 -16.02 14.20
N ILE A 4 11.37 -15.59 15.45
CA ILE A 4 10.36 -14.60 15.85
C ILE A 4 10.71 -13.32 15.10
N PHE A 5 10.07 -13.10 13.95
CA PHE A 5 10.08 -11.81 13.29
C PHE A 5 9.45 -10.82 14.28
N LYS A 6 10.27 -9.94 14.87
CA LYS A 6 9.78 -8.93 15.82
C LYS A 6 8.84 -7.97 15.09
N LEU A 7 7.54 -8.12 15.34
CA LEU A 7 6.55 -7.09 15.02
C LEU A 7 6.97 -5.79 15.71
N PRO A 8 6.80 -4.62 15.04
CA PRO A 8 6.97 -3.35 15.72
C PRO A 8 6.09 -3.30 16.98
N LYS A 9 6.62 -2.79 18.09
CA LYS A 9 5.92 -2.72 19.40
C LYS A 9 4.47 -2.20 19.32
N PRO A 10 4.09 -1.29 18.40
CA PRO A 10 2.70 -0.84 18.26
C PRO A 10 1.73 -1.89 17.69
N LEU A 11 2.19 -2.92 16.95
CA LEU A 11 1.32 -3.88 16.25
C LEU A 11 0.97 -5.13 17.08
N LYS A 12 0.87 -5.01 18.41
CA LYS A 12 0.51 -6.14 19.29
C LYS A 12 -0.85 -6.77 18.94
N ALA A 13 -1.77 -5.98 18.37
CA ALA A 13 -3.07 -6.47 17.92
C ALA A 13 -2.97 -7.61 16.88
N TYR A 14 -1.84 -7.75 16.17
CA TYR A 14 -1.63 -8.79 15.16
C TYR A 14 -0.77 -9.97 15.63
N GLU A 15 -0.36 -10.02 16.89
CA GLU A 15 0.55 -11.05 17.41
C GLU A 15 -0.03 -12.47 17.30
N GLN A 16 -1.35 -12.60 17.46
CA GLN A 16 -2.06 -13.88 17.29
C GLN A 16 -2.55 -14.13 15.84
N SER A 17 -2.30 -13.19 14.93
CA SER A 17 -2.72 -13.33 13.53
C SER A 17 -1.82 -14.29 12.75
N GLY A 18 -2.34 -14.86 11.66
CA GLY A 18 -1.53 -15.65 10.73
C GLY A 18 -0.35 -14.87 10.15
N PHE A 19 0.73 -15.58 9.81
CA PHE A 19 2.00 -15.02 9.32
C PHE A 19 1.82 -13.99 8.18
N ILE A 20 0.94 -14.28 7.23
CA ILE A 20 0.67 -13.40 6.07
C ILE A 20 0.09 -12.05 6.52
N VAL A 21 -0.82 -12.07 7.51
CA VAL A 21 -1.45 -10.84 8.02
C VAL A 21 -0.41 -9.98 8.76
N GLN A 22 0.49 -10.60 9.52
CA GLN A 22 1.57 -9.90 10.22
C GLN A 22 2.53 -9.20 9.25
N GLN A 23 2.95 -9.88 8.18
CA GLN A 23 3.83 -9.28 7.18
C GLN A 23 3.16 -8.11 6.45
N ARG A 24 1.90 -8.26 6.05
CA ARG A 24 1.14 -7.19 5.41
C ARG A 24 0.92 -5.99 6.34
N ALA A 25 0.52 -6.23 7.59
CA ALA A 25 0.34 -5.14 8.56
C ALA A 25 1.66 -4.40 8.83
N ARG A 26 2.78 -5.11 8.89
CA ARG A 26 4.12 -4.51 9.03
C ARG A 26 4.48 -3.64 7.81
N PHE A 27 4.20 -4.12 6.60
CA PHE A 27 4.41 -3.34 5.38
C PHE A 27 3.57 -2.04 5.41
N VAL A 28 2.28 -2.14 5.72
CA VAL A 28 1.39 -0.96 5.82
C VAL A 28 1.87 0.00 6.91
N TYR A 29 2.36 -0.50 8.04
CA TYR A 29 2.90 0.36 9.09
C TYR A 29 4.08 1.20 8.62
N TYR A 30 5.09 0.57 7.99
CA TYR A 30 6.23 1.32 7.46
C TYR A 30 5.81 2.25 6.33
N LEU A 31 4.81 1.85 5.53
CA LEU A 31 4.26 2.70 4.49
C LEU A 31 3.58 3.95 5.06
N CYS A 32 2.77 3.82 6.11
CA CYS A 32 2.17 4.96 6.82
C CYS A 32 3.24 5.89 7.39
N VAL A 33 4.28 5.35 8.03
CA VAL A 33 5.38 6.15 8.59
C VAL A 33 6.15 6.86 7.48
N ALA A 34 6.48 6.17 6.40
CA ALA A 34 7.14 6.77 5.24
C ALA A 34 6.26 7.86 4.62
N ALA A 35 4.97 7.61 4.43
CA ALA A 35 4.01 8.58 3.90
C ALA A 35 3.88 9.82 4.78
N LEU A 36 3.88 9.68 6.12
CA LEU A 36 3.90 10.81 7.04
C LEU A 36 5.17 11.64 6.88
N LEU A 37 6.33 10.98 6.82
CA LEU A 37 7.61 11.66 6.64
C LEU A 37 7.69 12.38 5.29
N THR A 38 7.36 11.71 4.20
CA THR A 38 7.38 12.31 2.85
C THR A 38 6.38 13.45 2.73
N THR A 39 5.18 13.32 3.28
CA THR A 39 4.17 14.39 3.28
C THR A 39 4.63 15.58 4.11
N LEU A 40 5.33 15.35 5.23
CA LEU A 40 5.95 16.43 6.00
C LEU A 40 7.00 17.18 5.16
N PHE A 41 7.88 16.46 4.44
CA PHE A 41 8.83 17.09 3.54
C PHE A 41 8.16 17.89 2.41
N VAL A 42 7.10 17.33 1.81
CA VAL A 42 6.31 18.02 0.79
C VAL A 42 5.67 19.28 1.35
N LEU A 43 5.09 19.23 2.55
CA LEU A 43 4.49 20.38 3.21
C LEU A 43 5.53 21.48 3.45
N LEU A 44 6.70 21.15 3.99
CA LEU A 44 7.79 22.10 4.21
C LEU A 44 8.29 22.72 2.90
N LYS A 45 8.50 21.91 1.87
CA LYS A 45 8.94 22.37 0.54
C LYS A 45 7.90 23.30 -0.11
N THR A 46 6.62 22.93 -0.06
CA THR A 46 5.53 23.73 -0.62
C THR A 46 5.38 25.05 0.14
N SER A 47 5.45 25.04 1.47
CA SER A 47 5.44 26.27 2.28
C SER A 47 6.62 27.18 1.95
N TYR A 48 7.83 26.64 1.83
CA TYR A 48 9.02 27.40 1.46
C TYR A 48 8.86 28.03 0.06
N ASN A 49 8.38 27.26 -0.91
CA ASN A 49 8.14 27.73 -2.28
C ASN A 49 7.08 28.84 -2.31
N HIS A 50 6.00 28.74 -1.53
CA HIS A 50 4.97 29.79 -1.47
C HIS A 50 5.50 31.09 -0.87
N LEU A 51 6.36 31.02 0.15
CA LEU A 51 6.93 32.20 0.80
C LEU A 51 8.04 32.88 -0.04
N THR A 52 8.73 32.12 -0.89
CA THR A 52 9.86 32.61 -1.67
C THR A 52 9.48 32.98 -3.11
N SER A 53 8.33 32.54 -3.60
CA SER A 53 7.90 32.81 -4.97
C SER A 53 7.19 34.15 -5.10
N ASP A 54 7.50 34.87 -6.18
CA ASP A 54 6.87 36.15 -6.54
C ASP A 54 5.38 36.02 -6.89
N ILE A 55 4.91 34.80 -7.18
CA ILE A 55 3.54 34.51 -7.63
C ILE A 55 2.57 34.49 -6.44
N TYR A 56 2.96 33.88 -5.31
CA TYR A 56 2.07 33.73 -4.16
C TYR A 56 2.34 34.76 -3.07
N GLY A 57 3.61 35.05 -2.75
CA GLY A 57 4.03 36.00 -1.70
C GLY A 57 3.50 35.71 -0.28
N GLN A 58 2.60 34.75 -0.11
CA GLN A 58 1.88 34.36 1.10
C GLN A 58 1.54 32.87 1.05
N LEU A 59 1.14 32.30 2.18
CA LEU A 59 0.72 30.90 2.26
C LEU A 59 -0.61 30.69 1.53
N TYR A 60 -0.55 30.04 0.37
CA TYR A 60 -1.74 29.72 -0.41
C TYR A 60 -2.46 28.47 0.13
N PHE A 61 -3.55 28.71 0.87
CA PHE A 61 -4.30 27.68 1.59
C PHE A 61 -4.94 26.59 0.71
N PRO A 62 -5.43 26.85 -0.52
CA PRO A 62 -6.06 25.81 -1.33
C PRO A 62 -5.14 24.62 -1.67
N VAL A 63 -3.83 24.83 -1.80
CA VAL A 63 -2.84 23.74 -2.00
C VAL A 63 -2.37 23.14 -0.67
N LEU A 64 -2.23 23.94 0.38
CA LEU A 64 -1.80 23.46 1.70
C LEU A 64 -2.86 22.61 2.41
N THR A 65 -4.14 22.95 2.23
CA THR A 65 -5.26 22.24 2.86
C THR A 65 -5.30 20.74 2.55
N PRO A 66 -5.26 20.28 1.27
CA PRO A 66 -5.25 18.86 0.98
C PRO A 66 -3.99 18.14 1.51
N ILE A 67 -2.83 18.81 1.56
CA ILE A 67 -1.59 18.23 2.11
C ILE A 67 -1.71 18.03 3.63
N ILE A 68 -2.21 19.04 4.36
CA ILE A 68 -2.44 18.97 5.81
C ILE A 68 -3.50 17.92 6.13
N ALA A 69 -4.63 17.94 5.42
CA ALA A 69 -5.68 16.94 5.57
C ALA A 69 -5.16 15.52 5.29
N GLY A 70 -4.30 15.39 4.28
CA GLY A 70 -3.59 14.17 3.95
C GLY A 70 -2.70 13.65 5.07
N PHE A 71 -1.89 14.54 5.66
CA PHE A 71 -1.02 14.22 6.79
C PHE A 71 -1.83 13.71 7.99
N LEU A 72 -2.92 14.42 8.35
CA LEU A 72 -3.84 13.98 9.40
C LEU A 72 -4.52 12.65 9.05
N GLY A 73 -4.90 12.47 7.79
CA GLY A 73 -5.46 11.22 7.27
C GLY A 73 -4.51 10.03 7.40
N TYR A 74 -3.22 10.20 7.06
CA TYR A 74 -2.22 9.15 7.26
C TYR A 74 -1.98 8.83 8.73
N PHE A 75 -2.01 9.86 9.59
CA PHE A 75 -1.93 9.65 11.03
C PHE A 75 -3.13 8.87 11.56
N PHE A 76 -4.33 9.19 11.08
CA PHE A 76 -5.55 8.43 11.38
C PHE A 76 -5.47 6.98 10.89
N CYS A 77 -4.98 6.74 9.67
CA CYS A 77 -4.72 5.39 9.15
C CYS A 77 -3.75 4.61 10.04
N LEU A 78 -2.70 5.24 10.55
CA LEU A 78 -1.76 4.61 11.46
C LEU A 78 -2.43 4.19 12.78
N ILE A 79 -3.26 5.05 13.37
CA ILE A 79 -4.04 4.72 14.57
C ILE A 79 -4.97 3.53 14.31
N LEU A 80 -5.67 3.56 13.17
CA LEU A 80 -6.61 2.54 12.76
C LEU A 80 -5.92 1.17 12.55
N LEU A 81 -4.72 1.18 11.96
CA LEU A 81 -3.87 0.00 11.83
C LEU A 81 -3.43 -0.55 13.18
N ILE A 82 -2.97 0.31 14.09
CA ILE A 82 -2.56 -0.08 15.46
C ILE A 82 -3.74 -0.72 16.22
N ARG A 83 -4.97 -0.28 15.97
CA ARG A 83 -6.20 -0.84 16.55
C ARG A 83 -6.64 -2.19 15.94
N GLY A 84 -6.00 -2.68 14.88
CA GLY A 84 -6.31 -3.98 14.27
C GLY A 84 -7.10 -3.93 12.96
N TYR A 85 -7.53 -2.74 12.50
CA TYR A 85 -8.36 -2.60 11.29
C TYR A 85 -7.53 -2.52 9.99
N TYR A 86 -6.86 -3.62 9.64
CA TYR A 86 -5.92 -3.68 8.49
C TYR A 86 -6.58 -3.30 7.16
N ASN A 87 -7.69 -3.95 6.80
CA ASN A 87 -8.29 -3.77 5.46
C ASN A 87 -8.74 -2.32 5.25
N LEU A 88 -9.28 -1.68 6.29
CA LEU A 88 -9.74 -0.30 6.20
C LEU A 88 -8.56 0.65 6.06
N SER A 89 -7.52 0.49 6.89
CA SER A 89 -6.28 1.29 6.78
C SER A 89 -5.61 1.17 5.41
N ALA A 90 -5.53 -0.05 4.85
CA ALA A 90 -4.85 -0.30 3.58
C ALA A 90 -5.58 0.30 2.36
N ASN A 91 -6.91 0.42 2.41
CA ASN A 91 -7.67 1.11 1.35
C ASN A 91 -7.66 2.63 1.57
N LEU A 92 -7.82 3.09 2.81
CA LEU A 92 -7.82 4.52 3.13
C LEU A 92 -6.50 5.20 2.76
N ILE A 93 -5.35 4.56 3.01
CA ILE A 93 -4.05 5.15 2.66
C ILE A 93 -3.93 5.42 1.15
N LEU A 94 -4.46 4.52 0.30
CA LEU A 94 -4.46 4.68 -1.16
C LEU A 94 -5.38 5.81 -1.59
N VAL A 95 -6.60 5.83 -1.07
CA VAL A 95 -7.58 6.88 -1.38
C VAL A 95 -7.04 8.25 -0.98
N ILE A 96 -6.51 8.38 0.24
CA ILE A 96 -5.91 9.62 0.74
C ILE A 96 -4.75 10.04 -0.16
N ALA A 97 -3.84 9.13 -0.51
CA ALA A 97 -2.70 9.43 -1.36
C ALA A 97 -3.10 9.97 -2.73
N ILE A 98 -4.06 9.31 -3.40
CA ILE A 98 -4.57 9.74 -4.70
C ILE A 98 -5.29 11.09 -4.57
N SER A 99 -6.12 11.26 -3.53
CA SER A 99 -6.85 12.50 -3.30
C SER A 99 -5.92 13.68 -3.07
N ILE A 100 -4.86 13.54 -2.26
CA ILE A 100 -3.90 14.63 -2.02
C ILE A 100 -3.33 15.14 -3.34
N VAL A 101 -2.90 14.24 -4.23
CA VAL A 101 -2.30 14.62 -5.52
C VAL A 101 -3.29 15.36 -6.40
N TRP A 102 -4.51 14.83 -6.58
CA TRP A 102 -5.52 15.48 -7.41
C TRP A 102 -6.00 16.82 -6.86
N PHE A 103 -6.28 16.90 -5.56
CA PHE A 103 -6.71 18.16 -4.95
C PHE A 103 -5.59 19.20 -4.92
N ALA A 104 -4.33 18.78 -4.73
CA ALA A 104 -3.20 19.70 -4.82
C ALA A 104 -3.00 20.23 -6.25
N LEU A 105 -3.19 19.37 -7.27
CA LEU A 105 -3.14 19.77 -8.69
C LEU A 105 -4.23 20.77 -9.04
N ILE A 106 -5.50 20.44 -8.75
CA ILE A 106 -6.66 21.29 -9.06
C ILE A 106 -6.61 22.60 -8.26
N GLY A 107 -6.18 22.53 -7.00
CA GLY A 107 -6.09 23.68 -6.13
C GLY A 107 -4.90 24.59 -6.40
N SER A 108 -4.02 24.30 -7.36
CA SER A 108 -2.83 25.13 -7.61
C SER A 108 -3.06 26.17 -8.72
N GLU A 109 -2.72 27.42 -8.43
CA GLU A 109 -2.79 28.56 -9.37
C GLU A 109 -1.55 28.67 -10.26
N ASP A 110 -0.57 27.78 -10.08
CA ASP A 110 0.65 27.77 -10.86
C ASP A 110 0.33 27.42 -12.33
N LYS A 111 0.54 28.39 -13.22
CA LYS A 111 0.36 28.27 -14.68
C LYS A 111 1.60 27.67 -15.37
N SER A 112 2.57 27.19 -14.60
CA SER A 112 3.76 26.56 -15.12
C SER A 112 3.50 25.10 -15.52
N VAL A 113 4.21 24.65 -16.55
CA VAL A 113 4.37 23.22 -16.90
C VAL A 113 4.84 22.40 -15.70
N SER A 114 5.56 23.01 -14.74
CA SER A 114 5.97 22.37 -13.49
C SER A 114 4.81 21.82 -12.65
N ARG A 115 3.59 22.38 -12.79
CA ARG A 115 2.37 21.85 -12.15
C ARG A 115 2.06 20.43 -12.63
N VAL A 116 2.27 20.18 -13.92
CA VAL A 116 1.92 18.92 -14.59
C VAL A 116 2.87 17.78 -14.20
N ASP A 117 4.09 18.09 -13.77
CA ASP A 117 5.05 17.10 -13.24
C ASP A 117 4.55 16.38 -11.98
N ALA A 118 3.66 17.00 -11.21
CA ALA A 118 3.08 16.37 -10.03
C ALA A 118 2.18 15.15 -10.36
N VAL A 119 1.78 14.95 -11.63
CA VAL A 119 1.13 13.71 -12.08
C VAL A 119 2.03 12.49 -11.85
N ALA A 120 3.36 12.67 -11.85
CA ALA A 120 4.31 11.59 -11.58
C ALA A 120 4.10 10.94 -10.19
N TYR A 121 3.61 11.70 -9.20
CA TYR A 121 3.28 11.14 -7.88
C TYR A 121 2.14 10.13 -7.95
N VAL A 122 1.21 10.24 -8.90
CA VAL A 122 0.14 9.25 -9.08
C VAL A 122 0.72 7.89 -9.45
N PHE A 123 1.78 7.84 -10.27
CA PHE A 123 2.44 6.57 -10.60
C PHE A 123 3.06 5.90 -9.38
N VAL A 124 3.69 6.67 -8.49
CA VAL A 124 4.24 6.16 -7.23
C VAL A 124 3.12 5.53 -6.38
N VAL A 125 1.98 6.19 -6.26
CA VAL A 125 0.84 5.66 -5.50
C VAL A 125 0.27 4.40 -6.17
N LEU A 126 0.12 4.40 -7.49
CA LEU A 126 -0.38 3.24 -8.24
C LEU A 126 0.52 2.01 -8.12
N SER A 127 1.84 2.18 -8.01
CA SER A 127 2.76 1.06 -7.79
C SER A 127 2.56 0.36 -6.44
N MET A 128 1.97 1.04 -5.45
CA MET A 128 1.70 0.48 -4.11
C MET A 128 0.40 -0.32 -4.06
N VAL A 129 -0.54 -0.04 -4.97
CA VAL A 129 -1.85 -0.69 -5.04
C VAL A 129 -1.80 -2.23 -5.02
N PRO A 130 -0.99 -2.91 -5.85
CA PRO A 130 -0.98 -4.38 -5.88
C PRO A 130 -0.44 -5.04 -4.61
N LEU A 131 0.29 -4.30 -3.77
CA LEU A 131 0.84 -4.79 -2.51
C LEU A 131 -0.17 -4.67 -1.36
N LEU A 132 -1.06 -3.68 -1.42
CA LEU A 132 -1.98 -3.33 -0.33
C LEU A 132 -3.34 -4.05 -0.44
N ILE A 133 -3.81 -4.27 -1.67
CA ILE A 133 -5.12 -4.86 -1.91
C ILE A 133 -5.09 -6.35 -1.59
N LYS A 134 -6.10 -6.82 -0.83
CA LYS A 134 -6.25 -8.23 -0.45
C LYS A 134 -7.15 -9.02 -1.40
N LYS A 135 -8.15 -8.38 -2.00
CA LYS A 135 -9.21 -9.01 -2.79
C LYS A 135 -9.45 -8.21 -4.06
N GLY A 136 -9.71 -8.89 -5.17
CA GLY A 136 -10.08 -8.28 -6.46
C GLY A 136 -8.88 -8.07 -7.38
N LYS A 137 -8.64 -9.05 -8.26
CA LYS A 137 -7.53 -9.03 -9.22
C LYS A 137 -7.52 -7.80 -10.13
N TYR A 138 -8.69 -7.24 -10.43
CA TYR A 138 -8.84 -6.13 -11.35
C TYR A 138 -8.67 -4.75 -10.70
N LEU A 139 -8.54 -4.66 -9.38
CA LEU A 139 -8.47 -3.35 -8.70
C LEU A 139 -7.26 -2.52 -9.13
N PRO A 140 -6.01 -3.05 -9.23
CA PRO A 140 -4.89 -2.24 -9.72
C PRO A 140 -5.15 -1.60 -11.08
N PHE A 141 -5.81 -2.33 -11.97
CA PHE A 141 -6.21 -1.84 -13.29
C PHE A 141 -7.31 -0.77 -13.20
N LEU A 142 -8.31 -0.98 -12.33
CA LEU A 142 -9.39 -0.01 -12.11
C LEU A 142 -8.88 1.32 -11.55
N TYR A 143 -7.94 1.29 -10.59
CA TYR A 143 -7.31 2.50 -10.05
C TYR A 143 -6.56 3.29 -11.13
N SER A 144 -5.88 2.59 -12.05
CA SER A 144 -5.24 3.23 -13.19
C SER A 144 -6.26 3.88 -14.13
N LEU A 145 -7.34 3.17 -14.52
CA LEU A 145 -8.38 3.73 -15.38
C LEU A 145 -9.05 4.97 -14.78
N VAL A 146 -9.36 4.95 -13.49
CA VAL A 146 -9.92 6.11 -12.78
C VAL A 146 -8.91 7.27 -12.80
N SER A 147 -7.63 7.00 -12.61
CA SER A 147 -6.58 8.01 -12.66
C SER A 147 -6.42 8.62 -14.05
N ILE A 148 -6.58 7.83 -15.13
CA ILE A 148 -6.62 8.35 -16.51
C ILE A 148 -7.82 9.29 -16.68
N GLY A 149 -8.99 8.93 -16.16
CA GLY A 149 -10.18 9.79 -16.20
C GLY A 149 -9.94 11.14 -15.54
N PHE A 150 -9.38 11.15 -14.33
CA PHE A 150 -9.01 12.40 -13.64
C PHE A 150 -7.93 13.19 -14.38
N PHE A 151 -6.94 12.51 -14.95
CA PHE A 151 -5.88 13.14 -15.74
C PHE A 151 -6.44 13.87 -16.96
N LEU A 152 -7.26 13.18 -17.76
CA LEU A 152 -7.88 13.78 -18.95
C LEU A 152 -8.80 14.94 -18.56
N PHE A 153 -9.59 14.78 -17.49
CA PHE A 153 -10.42 15.86 -16.96
C PHE A 153 -9.58 17.08 -16.57
N PHE A 154 -8.46 16.88 -15.86
CA PHE A 154 -7.57 17.95 -15.43
C PHE A 154 -6.96 18.68 -16.63
N VAL A 155 -6.39 17.94 -17.59
CA VAL A 155 -5.73 18.52 -18.77
C VAL A 155 -6.73 19.29 -19.65
N LEU A 156 -7.91 18.72 -19.92
CA LEU A 156 -8.93 19.38 -20.74
C LEU A 156 -9.50 20.63 -20.08
N SER A 157 -9.66 20.62 -18.75
CA SER A 157 -10.20 21.77 -18.01
C SER A 157 -9.17 22.90 -17.82
N ASN A 158 -7.87 22.60 -17.93
CA ASN A 158 -6.78 23.55 -17.69
C ASN A 158 -5.89 23.77 -18.92
N GLN A 159 -6.34 23.40 -20.12
CA GLN A 159 -5.52 23.44 -21.34
C GLN A 159 -4.92 24.83 -21.60
N ASP A 160 -5.67 25.89 -21.31
CA ASP A 160 -5.26 27.27 -21.57
C ASP A 160 -4.18 27.75 -20.58
N ASP A 161 -4.16 27.19 -19.37
CA ASP A 161 -3.25 27.57 -18.28
C ASP A 161 -1.99 26.69 -18.21
N ILE A 162 -1.96 25.52 -18.87
CA ILE A 162 -0.82 24.58 -18.82
C ILE A 162 0.37 25.07 -19.68
N GLY A 163 0.15 26.01 -20.61
CA GLY A 163 1.20 26.55 -21.47
C GLY A 163 1.74 25.56 -22.51
N ILE A 164 1.07 24.42 -22.70
CA ILE A 164 1.39 23.42 -23.72
C ILE A 164 0.28 23.44 -24.76
N TYR A 165 0.63 23.69 -26.03
CA TYR A 165 -0.35 23.85 -27.11
C TYR A 165 -0.12 22.87 -28.28
N GLY A 166 -1.19 22.59 -29.01
CA GLY A 166 -1.16 21.85 -30.27
C GLY A 166 -0.62 20.43 -30.12
N LYS A 167 0.38 20.09 -30.95
CA LYS A 167 0.95 18.74 -31.01
C LYS A 167 1.56 18.29 -29.66
N ASN A 168 2.23 19.19 -28.95
CA ASN A 168 2.89 18.86 -27.70
C ASN A 168 1.89 18.43 -26.60
N LEU A 169 0.68 18.99 -26.63
CA LEU A 169 -0.38 18.63 -25.67
C LEU A 169 -0.89 17.21 -25.96
N ILE A 170 -1.10 16.89 -27.24
CA ILE A 170 -1.54 15.56 -27.68
C ILE A 170 -0.48 14.52 -27.34
N ASP A 171 0.79 14.80 -27.65
CA ASP A 171 1.91 13.90 -27.34
C ASP A 171 1.99 13.65 -25.81
N TYR A 172 1.88 14.70 -24.99
CA TYR A 172 1.85 14.57 -23.53
C TYR A 172 0.68 13.72 -23.00
N ILE A 173 -0.53 13.92 -23.56
CA ILE A 173 -1.71 13.13 -23.19
C ILE A 173 -1.49 11.66 -23.54
N ILE A 174 -0.96 11.36 -24.73
CA ILE A 174 -0.70 10.00 -25.20
C ILE A 174 0.36 9.32 -24.31
N ASP A 175 1.50 9.96 -24.09
CA ASP A 175 2.61 9.40 -23.31
C ASP A 175 2.21 9.12 -21.85
N THR A 176 1.48 10.05 -21.25
CA THR A 176 1.03 9.91 -19.86
C THR A 176 -0.06 8.84 -19.74
N SER A 177 -1.01 8.79 -20.69
CA SER A 177 -2.06 7.77 -20.71
C SER A 177 -1.48 6.37 -20.93
N LEU A 178 -0.50 6.23 -21.82
CA LEU A 178 0.20 4.98 -22.04
C LEU A 178 0.94 4.52 -20.77
N SER A 179 1.57 5.46 -20.05
CA SER A 179 2.22 5.19 -18.78
C SER A 179 1.23 4.69 -17.72
N PHE A 180 0.03 5.29 -17.63
CA PHE A 180 -1.03 4.81 -16.75
C PHE A 180 -1.49 3.38 -17.11
N ILE A 181 -1.73 3.10 -18.39
CA ILE A 181 -2.13 1.76 -18.84
C ILE A 181 -1.05 0.74 -18.47
N LEU A 182 0.22 1.07 -18.72
CA LEU A 182 1.36 0.21 -18.45
C LEU A 182 1.50 -0.08 -16.96
N ILE A 183 1.42 0.94 -16.09
CA ILE A 183 1.51 0.72 -14.64
C ILE A 183 0.32 -0.07 -14.10
N GLY A 184 -0.87 0.10 -14.68
CA GLY A 184 -2.05 -0.71 -14.36
C GLY A 184 -1.85 -2.18 -14.74
N PHE A 185 -1.28 -2.45 -15.90
CA PHE A 185 -0.96 -3.80 -16.36
C PHE A 185 0.15 -4.45 -15.51
N ILE A 186 1.23 -3.74 -15.22
CA ILE A 186 2.30 -4.20 -14.34
C ILE A 186 1.74 -4.48 -12.94
N GLY A 187 0.92 -3.57 -12.40
CA GLY A 187 0.27 -3.73 -11.11
C GLY A 187 -0.62 -4.97 -11.05
N TYR A 188 -1.41 -5.24 -12.09
CA TYR A 188 -2.21 -6.46 -12.19
C TYR A 188 -1.35 -7.72 -12.11
N ASN A 189 -0.24 -7.76 -12.85
CA ASN A 189 0.67 -8.90 -12.87
C ASN A 189 1.36 -9.09 -11.50
N ILE A 190 1.85 -8.02 -10.89
CA ILE A 190 2.43 -8.05 -9.54
C ILE A 190 1.43 -8.59 -8.53
N PHE A 191 0.18 -8.11 -8.56
CA PHE A 191 -0.87 -8.60 -7.67
C PHE A 191 -1.12 -10.11 -7.88
N SER A 192 -1.23 -10.55 -9.14
CA SER A 192 -1.46 -11.95 -9.48
C SER A 192 -0.35 -12.87 -8.98
N ILE A 193 0.91 -12.49 -9.22
CA ILE A 193 2.10 -13.23 -8.78
C ILE A 193 2.17 -13.28 -7.25
N ASN A 194 2.03 -12.13 -6.59
CA ASN A 194 2.09 -12.06 -5.13
C ASN A 194 0.98 -12.88 -4.47
N LYS A 195 -0.22 -12.85 -5.04
CA LYS A 195 -1.33 -13.66 -4.53
C LYS A 195 -1.03 -15.15 -4.69
N ALA A 196 -0.62 -15.60 -5.88
CA ALA A 196 -0.28 -17.00 -6.11
C ALA A 196 0.86 -17.50 -5.21
N ALA A 197 1.89 -16.68 -5.00
CA ALA A 197 3.02 -17.01 -4.12
C ALA A 197 2.58 -17.11 -2.65
N LEU A 198 1.70 -16.21 -2.19
CA LEU A 198 1.18 -16.23 -0.82
C LEU A 198 0.22 -17.40 -0.57
N ASP A 199 -0.65 -17.70 -1.53
CA ASP A 199 -1.58 -18.83 -1.45
C ASP A 199 -0.79 -20.15 -1.35
N ARG A 200 0.26 -20.32 -2.18
CA ARG A 200 1.16 -21.49 -2.11
C ARG A 200 1.94 -21.58 -0.79
N ALA A 201 2.42 -20.46 -0.28
CA ALA A 201 3.10 -20.44 1.02
C ALA A 201 2.16 -20.80 2.18
N GLU A 202 0.87 -20.47 2.08
CA GLU A 202 -0.14 -20.85 3.07
C GLU A 202 -0.42 -22.36 3.05
N GLU A 203 -0.52 -22.95 1.86
CA GLU A 203 -0.65 -24.40 1.67
C GLU A 203 0.56 -25.15 2.26
N ASP A 204 1.79 -24.74 1.92
CA ASP A 204 3.02 -25.36 2.46
C ASP A 204 3.08 -25.30 4.01
N ILE A 205 2.64 -24.18 4.62
CA ILE A 205 2.60 -24.02 6.08
C ILE A 205 1.54 -24.95 6.68
N LYS A 206 0.39 -25.08 6.03
CA LYS A 206 -0.69 -25.95 6.49
C LYS A 206 -0.28 -27.42 6.44
N GLU A 207 0.28 -27.87 5.32
CA GLU A 207 0.79 -29.25 5.15
C GLU A 207 1.85 -29.59 6.20
N ARG A 208 2.79 -28.67 6.47
CA ARG A 208 3.81 -28.86 7.51
C ARG A 208 3.21 -29.02 8.90
N LYS A 209 2.20 -28.22 9.26
CA LYS A 209 1.51 -28.34 10.56
C LYS A 209 0.75 -29.66 10.68
N GLU A 210 0.12 -30.10 9.59
CA GLU A 210 -0.58 -31.38 9.56
C GLU A 210 0.41 -32.54 9.72
N ALA A 211 1.54 -32.52 9.01
CA ALA A 211 2.61 -33.50 9.16
C ALA A 211 3.18 -33.52 10.59
N GLU A 212 3.51 -32.36 11.17
CA GLU A 212 3.99 -32.26 12.57
C GLU A 212 2.96 -32.81 13.57
N SER A 213 1.68 -32.52 13.37
CA SER A 213 0.61 -33.05 14.22
C SER A 213 0.45 -34.57 14.10
N ALA A 214 0.64 -35.11 12.89
CA ALA A 214 0.62 -36.54 12.63
C ALA A 214 1.83 -37.25 13.26
N PHE A 215 3.02 -36.66 13.16
CA PHE A 215 4.24 -37.15 13.81
C PHE A 215 4.12 -37.12 15.34
N ALA A 216 3.63 -36.04 15.94
CA ALA A 216 3.43 -35.97 17.39
C ALA A 216 2.41 -37.02 17.88
N LYS A 217 1.39 -37.31 17.08
CA LYS A 217 0.39 -38.35 17.39
C LYS A 217 0.96 -39.76 17.26
N SER A 218 1.80 -40.01 16.24
CA SER A 218 2.45 -41.31 16.06
C SER A 218 3.45 -41.57 17.18
N GLU A 219 4.30 -40.60 17.55
CA GLU A 219 5.26 -40.70 18.66
C GLU A 219 4.57 -41.00 20.00
N LYS A 220 3.47 -40.30 20.29
CA LYS A 220 2.68 -40.54 21.50
C LYS A 220 2.08 -41.96 21.52
N ASN A 221 1.68 -42.47 20.36
CA ASN A 221 1.20 -43.85 20.24
C ASN A 221 2.33 -44.86 20.42
N THR A 222 3.51 -44.68 19.79
CA THR A 222 4.66 -45.58 19.97
C THR A 222 5.15 -45.63 21.41
N GLY A 223 5.22 -44.48 22.10
CA GLY A 223 5.57 -44.44 23.53
C GLY A 223 4.55 -45.19 24.41
N LYS A 224 3.26 -45.11 24.06
CA LYS A 224 2.19 -45.85 24.75
C LYS A 224 2.29 -47.36 24.51
N TRP A 225 2.64 -47.79 23.29
CA TRP A 225 2.89 -49.19 22.95
C TRP A 225 4.10 -49.76 23.70
N GLN A 226 5.21 -49.01 23.75
CA GLN A 226 6.40 -49.40 24.51
C GLN A 226 6.11 -49.57 26.01
N ALA A 227 5.39 -48.62 26.61
CA ALA A 227 4.98 -48.72 28.02
C ALA A 227 4.04 -49.91 28.29
N CYS A 228 3.17 -50.26 27.34
CA CYS A 228 2.28 -51.41 27.44
C CYS A 228 3.07 -52.73 27.36
N CYS A 229 3.96 -52.87 26.37
CA CYS A 229 4.85 -54.03 26.24
C CYS A 229 5.73 -54.23 27.47
N LEU A 230 6.31 -53.16 28.03
CA LEU A 230 7.16 -53.25 29.21
C LEU A 230 6.39 -53.76 30.44
N LYS A 231 5.14 -53.29 30.63
CA LYS A 231 4.25 -53.78 31.70
C LYS A 231 3.90 -55.25 31.54
N GLN A 232 3.73 -55.71 30.31
CA GLN A 232 3.38 -57.10 30.03
C GLN A 232 4.58 -58.03 30.24
N PHE A 233 5.78 -57.57 29.88
CA PHE A 233 7.05 -58.27 30.12
C PHE A 233 7.36 -58.36 31.63
N MET A 234 7.20 -57.28 32.39
CA MET A 234 7.40 -57.29 33.85
C MET A 234 6.36 -58.13 34.62
N LYS A 235 5.23 -58.48 34.02
CA LYS A 235 4.25 -59.40 34.62
C LYS A 235 4.60 -60.88 34.43
N GLN A 236 5.54 -61.19 33.54
CA GLN A 236 6.00 -62.55 33.24
C GLN A 236 7.29 -62.94 33.96
N ILE A 237 7.94 -61.99 34.64
CA ILE A 237 9.08 -62.19 35.54
C ILE A 237 8.54 -62.22 36.97
#